data_AF-A0A535S6K1-F1
#
_entry.id   AF-A0A535S6K1-F1
#
_cell.length_a   1.000
_cell.length_b   1.000
_cell.length_c   1.000
_cell.angle_alpha   90.00
_cell.angle_beta   90.00
_cell.angle_gamma   90.00
#
_symmetry.space_group_name_H-M   'P 1'
#
loop_
_entity.id
_entity.type
_entity.pdbx_description
1 polymer ?
#
loop_
_entity_poly.entity_id
_entity_poly.type
_entity_poly.pdbx_seq_one_letter_code
_entity_poly.pdbx_strand_id
1 'polypeptide(L)'
;MPKRRYERREPSHDWQQIQPLLKDPAQIQYEILRPVVLWGQTPKERGAETGVSPRTIYYRANLFDQAGMASLWPAAPPPAIPRQGKRTLPPDMRQEIVDLHAQYPAFRPHELATICFLTFNRKPAPATIKLILA
;
A
#
# COMPACT_ATOMS: atom_id res chain seq x y z
N MET A 1 30.91 22.12 21.61
CA MET A 1 30.14 20.86 21.43
C MET A 1 28.92 21.17 20.57
N PRO A 2 28.67 20.44 19.47
CA PRO A 2 27.45 20.64 18.70
C PRO A 2 26.22 20.38 19.57
N LYS A 3 25.20 21.26 19.45
CA LYS A 3 23.97 21.14 20.23
C LYS A 3 23.29 19.83 19.86
N ARG A 4 23.03 18.97 20.84
CA ARG A 4 22.35 17.69 20.58
C ARG A 4 20.96 17.95 20.00
N ARG A 5 20.61 17.20 18.95
CA ARG A 5 19.28 17.25 18.31
C ARG A 5 18.17 16.78 19.26
N TYR A 6 18.50 15.92 20.23
CA TYR A 6 17.57 15.35 21.20
C TYR A 6 18.16 15.33 22.62
N GLU A 7 17.30 15.51 23.63
CA GLU A 7 17.66 15.33 25.03
C GLU A 7 17.97 13.87 25.34
N ARG A 8 19.01 13.62 26.15
CA ARG A 8 19.31 12.28 26.66
C ARG A 8 18.33 11.98 27.79
N ARG A 9 17.65 10.84 27.73
CA ARG A 9 16.71 10.36 28.75
C ARG A 9 17.06 8.92 29.10
N GLU A 10 16.79 8.52 30.33
CA GLU A 10 16.96 7.13 30.75
C GLU A 10 15.88 6.25 30.08
N PRO A 11 16.21 5.01 29.67
CA PRO A 11 15.20 4.07 29.19
C PRO A 11 14.14 3.83 30.26
N SER A 12 12.87 4.06 29.91
CA SER A 12 11.72 3.74 30.76
C SER A 12 10.86 2.68 30.07
N HIS A 13 10.14 1.90 30.86
CA HIS A 13 9.16 0.91 30.39
C HIS A 13 7.70 1.35 30.66
N ASP A 14 7.53 2.46 31.39
CA ASP A 14 6.23 3.01 31.71
C ASP A 14 5.58 3.59 30.45
N TRP A 15 4.44 3.01 30.06
CA TRP A 15 3.71 3.43 28.88
C TRP A 15 3.35 4.92 28.90
N GLN A 16 2.95 5.46 30.04
CA GLN A 16 2.53 6.86 30.14
C GLN A 16 3.69 7.83 29.89
N GLN A 17 4.92 7.41 30.21
CA GLN A 17 6.13 8.20 30.00
C GLN A 17 6.66 8.06 28.56
N ILE A 18 6.52 6.87 27.97
CA ILE A 18 7.05 6.57 26.64
C ILE A 18 6.11 7.08 25.55
N GLN A 19 4.80 6.87 25.68
CA GLN A 19 3.80 7.15 24.63
C GLN A 19 3.95 8.55 24.02
N PRO A 20 4.15 9.65 24.79
CA PRO A 20 4.31 10.99 24.23
C PRO A 20 5.57 11.18 23.38
N LEU A 21 6.55 10.28 23.49
CA LEU A 21 7.83 10.34 22.79
C LEU A 21 7.81 9.61 21.45
N LEU A 22 6.84 8.71 21.27
CA LEU A 22 6.74 7.86 20.09
C LEU A 22 6.07 8.61 18.93
N LYS A 23 6.70 8.57 17.76
CA LYS A 23 6.21 9.24 16.54
C LYS A 23 6.00 8.28 15.39
N ASP A 24 6.82 7.24 15.32
CA ASP A 24 6.76 6.24 14.26
C ASP A 24 5.71 5.16 14.60
N PRO A 25 4.79 4.83 13.68
CA PRO A 25 3.76 3.81 13.94
C PRO A 25 4.31 2.42 14.26
N ALA A 26 5.41 2.00 13.64
CA ALA A 26 6.00 0.69 13.91
C ALA A 26 6.64 0.68 15.31
N GLN A 27 7.31 1.77 15.71
CA GLN A 27 7.80 1.94 17.08
C GLN A 27 6.66 1.89 18.11
N ILE A 28 5.54 2.58 17.84
CA ILE A 28 4.35 2.55 18.72
C ILE A 28 3.85 1.13 18.89
N GLN A 29 3.70 0.38 17.79
CA GLN A 29 3.27 -1.01 17.87
C GLN A 29 4.26 -1.88 18.64
N TYR A 30 5.56 -1.69 18.42
CA TYR A 30 6.59 -2.44 19.12
C TYR A 30 6.53 -2.20 20.62
N GLU A 31 6.48 -0.94 21.08
CA GLU A 31 6.43 -0.65 22.52
C GLU A 31 5.13 -1.13 23.18
N ILE A 32 4.02 -1.22 22.46
CA ILE A 32 2.79 -1.87 22.96
C ILE A 32 3.05 -3.36 23.20
N LEU A 33 3.71 -4.05 22.27
CA LEU A 33 3.94 -5.50 22.31
C LEU A 33 5.14 -5.92 23.16
N ARG A 34 6.14 -5.05 23.30
CA ARG A 34 7.45 -5.37 23.87
C ARG A 34 7.34 -6.00 25.26
N PRO A 35 6.51 -5.50 26.20
CA PRO A 35 6.34 -6.16 27.49
C PRO A 35 5.73 -7.56 27.43
N VAL A 36 4.83 -7.79 26.46
CA VAL A 36 4.18 -9.08 26.25
C VAL A 36 5.18 -10.09 25.69
N VAL A 37 5.95 -9.69 24.67
CA VAL A 37 6.87 -10.59 23.96
C VAL A 37 8.18 -10.80 24.72
N LEU A 38 8.75 -9.77 25.34
CA LEU A 38 10.06 -9.86 25.99
C LEU A 38 9.99 -10.15 27.49
N TRP A 39 8.93 -9.70 28.18
CA TRP A 39 8.84 -9.77 29.65
C TRP A 39 7.67 -10.61 30.15
N GLY A 40 6.93 -11.26 29.25
CA GLY A 40 5.86 -12.19 29.60
C GLY A 40 4.63 -11.53 30.23
N GLN A 41 4.47 -10.20 30.10
CA GLN A 41 3.27 -9.51 30.56
C GLN A 41 2.05 -10.04 29.79
N THR A 42 0.91 -10.21 30.47
CA THR A 42 -0.27 -10.72 29.77
C THR A 42 -0.88 -9.63 28.85
N PRO A 43 -1.50 -10.01 27.71
CA PRO A 43 -2.24 -9.05 26.88
C PRO A 43 -3.34 -8.29 27.63
N LYS A 44 -3.88 -8.88 28.71
CA LYS A 44 -4.90 -8.25 29.55
C LYS A 44 -4.33 -7.09 30.38
N GLU A 45 -3.22 -7.33 31.07
CA GLU A 45 -2.52 -6.29 31.84
C GLU A 45 -2.06 -5.17 30.91
N ARG A 46 -1.44 -5.54 29.79
CA ARG A 46 -0.95 -4.55 28.83
C ARG A 46 -2.08 -3.74 28.17
N GLY A 47 -3.23 -4.37 27.94
CA GLY A 47 -4.41 -3.67 27.44
C GLY A 47 -4.95 -2.63 28.43
N ALA A 48 -4.89 -2.91 29.73
CA ALA A 48 -5.29 -1.96 30.76
C ALA A 48 -4.36 -0.74 30.82
N GLU A 49 -3.06 -0.92 30.60
CA GLU A 49 -2.07 0.18 30.58
C GLU A 49 -2.16 1.05 29.33
N THR A 50 -2.37 0.44 28.18
CA THR A 50 -2.26 1.12 26.86
C THR A 50 -3.60 1.56 26.27
N GLY A 51 -4.71 1.05 26.81
CA GLY A 51 -6.05 1.23 26.24
C GLY A 51 -6.32 0.42 24.97
N VAL A 52 -5.36 -0.39 24.50
CA VAL A 52 -5.55 -1.28 23.35
C VAL A 52 -6.27 -2.56 23.79
N SER A 53 -7.19 -3.05 22.97
CA SER A 53 -7.90 -4.31 23.26
C SER A 53 -6.92 -5.47 23.49
N PRO A 54 -7.08 -6.25 24.57
CA PRO A 54 -6.27 -7.45 24.83
C PRO A 54 -6.28 -8.45 23.66
N ARG A 55 -7.41 -8.56 22.95
CA ARG A 55 -7.54 -9.42 21.75
C ARG A 55 -6.62 -8.95 20.62
N THR A 56 -6.54 -7.64 20.41
CA THR A 56 -5.66 -7.04 19.40
C THR A 56 -4.19 -7.23 19.76
N ILE A 57 -3.83 -7.07 21.04
CA ILE A 57 -2.47 -7.31 21.53
C ILE A 57 -2.08 -8.77 21.32
N TYR A 58 -2.94 -9.72 21.71
CA TYR A 58 -2.72 -11.14 21.50
C TYR A 58 -2.52 -11.50 20.01
N TYR A 59 -3.41 -11.01 19.15
CA TYR A 59 -3.29 -11.21 17.71
C TYR A 59 -1.97 -10.68 17.14
N ARG A 60 -1.56 -9.47 17.54
CA ARG A 60 -0.31 -8.85 17.10
C ARG A 60 0.93 -9.54 17.66
N ALA A 61 0.88 -10.05 18.90
CA ALA A 61 1.95 -10.85 19.48
C ALA A 61 2.15 -12.15 18.68
N ASN A 62 1.07 -12.86 18.36
CA ASN A 62 1.16 -14.06 17.51
C ASN A 62 1.73 -13.75 16.10
N LEU A 63 1.36 -12.61 15.51
CA LEU A 63 1.95 -12.18 14.23
C LEU A 63 3.45 -11.86 14.37
N PHE A 64 3.84 -11.26 15.49
CA PHE A 64 5.23 -10.98 15.79
C PHE A 64 6.04 -12.28 15.99
N ASP A 65 5.47 -13.29 16.62
CA ASP A 65 6.12 -14.61 16.74
C ASP A 65 6.34 -15.27 15.37
N GLN A 66 5.44 -15.02 14.41
CA GLN A 66 5.53 -15.60 13.06
C GLN A 66 6.46 -14.82 12.11
N ALA A 67 6.43 -13.49 12.17
CA ALA A 67 7.09 -12.62 11.19
C ALA A 67 8.12 -11.64 11.79
N GLY A 68 8.33 -11.67 13.09
CA GLY A 68 9.24 -10.78 13.81
C GLY A 68 8.91 -9.31 13.60
N MET A 69 9.94 -8.48 13.43
CA MET A 69 9.78 -7.04 13.18
C MET A 69 8.87 -6.74 11.98
N ALA A 70 8.86 -7.59 10.96
CA ALA A 70 8.08 -7.36 9.74
C ALA A 70 6.58 -7.19 10.03
N SER A 71 6.06 -7.77 11.14
CA SER A 71 4.67 -7.65 11.55
C SER A 71 4.27 -6.27 12.10
N LEU A 72 5.24 -5.41 12.43
CA LEU A 72 5.01 -4.09 13.01
C LEU A 72 4.58 -3.06 11.96
N TRP A 73 4.84 -3.36 10.68
CA TRP A 73 4.41 -2.53 9.58
C TRP A 73 3.06 -3.02 9.05
N PRO A 74 2.21 -2.10 8.57
CA PRO A 74 1.04 -2.52 7.81
C PRO A 74 1.49 -3.39 6.64
N ALA A 75 0.74 -4.46 6.35
CA ALA A 75 0.98 -5.26 5.16
C ALA A 75 1.07 -4.33 3.95
N ALA A 76 2.07 -4.55 3.09
CA ALA A 76 2.21 -3.78 1.87
C ALA A 76 0.85 -3.74 1.17
N PRO A 77 0.38 -2.55 0.74
CA PRO A 77 -0.88 -2.47 0.04
C PRO A 77 -0.81 -3.46 -1.12
N PRO A 78 -1.86 -4.28 -1.34
CA PRO A 78 -1.87 -5.18 -2.48
C PRO A 78 -1.57 -4.35 -3.73
N PRO A 79 -0.79 -4.89 -4.69
CA PRO A 79 -0.45 -4.16 -5.90
C PRO A 79 -1.74 -3.56 -6.45
N ALA A 80 -1.72 -2.26 -6.73
CA ALA A 80 -2.90 -1.54 -7.19
C ALA A 80 -3.41 -2.26 -8.43
N ILE A 81 -4.48 -3.05 -8.29
CA ILE A 81 -5.15 -3.67 -9.42
C ILE A 81 -5.60 -2.48 -10.24
N PRO A 82 -5.06 -2.25 -11.46
CA PRO A 82 -5.49 -1.14 -12.27
C PRO A 82 -6.99 -1.33 -12.42
N ARG A 83 -7.78 -0.40 -11.85
CA ARG A 83 -9.21 -0.39 -12.10
C ARG A 83 -9.33 -0.13 -13.59
N GLN A 84 -9.40 -1.21 -14.38
CA GLN A 84 -9.84 -1.17 -15.76
C GLN A 84 -11.33 -0.80 -15.67
N GLY A 85 -11.59 0.48 -15.37
CA GLY A 85 -12.93 1.02 -15.46
C GLY A 85 -13.40 0.70 -16.87
N LYS A 86 -14.68 0.37 -17.04
CA LYS A 86 -15.28 0.03 -18.34
C LYS A 86 -14.97 1.06 -19.45
N ARG A 87 -14.49 2.26 -19.09
CA ARG A 87 -14.06 3.37 -19.96
C ARG A 87 -12.62 3.24 -20.50
N THR A 88 -11.78 2.40 -19.91
CA THR A 88 -10.39 2.16 -20.33
C THR A 88 -10.36 1.08 -21.41
N LEU A 89 -9.67 1.33 -22.52
CA LEU A 89 -9.44 0.30 -23.53
C LEU A 89 -8.48 -0.76 -22.99
N PRO A 90 -8.69 -2.05 -23.30
CA PRO A 90 -7.78 -3.13 -22.90
C PRO A 90 -6.36 -2.83 -23.38
N PRO A 91 -5.32 -3.25 -22.63
CA PRO A 91 -3.93 -2.98 -22.99
C PRO A 91 -3.58 -3.48 -24.39
N ASP A 92 -4.03 -4.69 -24.75
CA ASP A 92 -3.78 -5.30 -26.06
C ASP A 92 -4.36 -4.47 -27.21
N MET A 93 -5.55 -3.91 -27.01
CA MET A 93 -6.19 -3.02 -28.00
C MET A 93 -5.45 -1.69 -28.14
N ARG A 94 -4.87 -1.16 -27.05
CA ARG A 94 -4.05 0.06 -27.14
C ARG A 94 -2.78 -0.19 -27.93
N GLN A 95 -2.14 -1.34 -27.71
CA GLN A 95 -0.93 -1.72 -28.42
C GLN A 95 -1.22 -1.89 -29.91
N GLU A 96 -2.31 -2.58 -30.27
CA GLU A 96 -2.73 -2.75 -31.67
C GLU A 96 -2.95 -1.41 -32.38
N ILE A 97 -3.54 -0.41 -31.70
CA ILE A 97 -3.72 0.93 -32.27
C ILE A 97 -2.38 1.59 -32.60
N VAL A 98 -1.39 1.45 -31.71
CA VAL A 98 -0.03 2.00 -31.90
C VAL A 98 0.67 1.28 -33.05
N ASP A 99 0.59 -0.05 -33.08
CA ASP A 99 1.24 -0.89 -34.09
C ASP A 99 0.66 -0.65 -35.49
N LEU A 100 -0.67 -0.54 -35.60
CA LEU A 100 -1.35 -0.21 -36.86
C LEU A 100 -1.01 1.19 -37.36
N HIS A 101 -0.91 2.18 -36.46
CA HIS A 101 -0.51 3.53 -36.84
C HIS A 101 0.96 3.59 -37.27
N ALA A 102 1.83 2.80 -36.64
CA ALA A 102 3.23 2.70 -37.03
C ALA A 102 3.42 2.03 -38.40
N GLN A 103 2.65 0.97 -38.68
CA GLN A 103 2.70 0.25 -39.96
C GLN A 103 2.00 1.01 -41.10
N TYR A 104 0.90 1.69 -40.79
CA TYR A 104 0.03 2.36 -41.77
C TYR A 104 -0.35 3.78 -41.30
N PRO A 105 0.59 4.75 -41.37
CA PRO A 105 0.36 6.11 -40.85
C PRO A 105 -0.72 6.90 -41.60
N ALA A 106 -1.14 6.43 -42.78
CA ALA A 106 -2.24 7.03 -43.55
C ALA A 106 -3.63 6.74 -42.97
N PHE A 107 -3.77 5.77 -42.06
CA PHE A 107 -5.06 5.44 -41.49
C PHE A 107 -5.61 6.54 -40.60
N ARG A 108 -6.88 6.88 -40.85
CA ARG A 108 -7.64 7.84 -40.07
C ARG A 108 -8.13 7.20 -38.77
N PRO A 109 -8.34 7.97 -37.69
CA PRO A 109 -8.87 7.44 -36.43
C PRO A 109 -10.18 6.64 -36.56
N HIS A 110 -11.02 6.95 -37.55
CA HIS A 110 -12.26 6.19 -37.80
C HIS A 110 -12.02 4.81 -38.42
N GLU A 111 -10.95 4.65 -39.19
CA GLU A 111 -10.54 3.39 -39.81
C GLU A 111 -9.94 2.48 -38.75
N LEU A 112 -9.03 3.02 -37.92
CA LEU A 112 -8.49 2.34 -36.74
C LEU A 112 -9.59 1.88 -35.77
N ALA A 113 -10.63 2.70 -35.55
CA ALA A 113 -11.78 2.31 -34.74
C ALA A 113 -12.58 1.13 -35.34
N THR A 114 -12.68 1.09 -36.66
CA THR A 114 -13.37 0.00 -37.38
C THR A 114 -12.55 -1.28 -37.31
N ILE A 115 -11.22 -1.21 -37.48
CA ILE A 115 -10.33 -2.36 -37.31
C ILE A 115 -10.43 -2.90 -35.88
N CYS A 116 -10.35 -2.03 -34.86
CA CYS A 116 -10.52 -2.44 -33.46
C CYS A 116 -11.87 -3.10 -33.19
N PHE A 117 -12.95 -2.64 -33.84
CA PHE A 117 -14.26 -3.26 -33.73
C PHE A 117 -14.28 -4.67 -34.30
N LEU A 118 -13.62 -4.91 -35.44
CA LEU A 118 -13.53 -6.23 -36.05
C LEU A 118 -12.64 -7.20 -35.25
N THR A 119 -11.52 -6.71 -34.71
CA THR A 119 -10.55 -7.56 -33.99
C THR A 119 -10.99 -7.89 -32.56
N PHE A 120 -11.59 -6.93 -31.84
CA PHE A 120 -11.88 -7.06 -30.41
C PHE A 120 -13.36 -6.97 -30.06
N ASN A 121 -14.25 -6.91 -31.07
CA ASN A 121 -15.70 -6.70 -30.90
C ASN A 121 -16.05 -5.46 -30.03
N ARG A 122 -15.16 -4.46 -30.01
CA ARG A 122 -15.30 -3.23 -29.22
C ARG A 122 -14.80 -2.04 -30.02
N LYS A 123 -15.68 -1.09 -30.30
CA LYS A 123 -15.36 0.12 -31.07
C LYS A 123 -14.89 1.26 -30.15
N PRO A 124 -13.61 1.66 -30.17
CA PRO A 124 -13.16 2.84 -29.47
C PRO A 124 -13.71 4.12 -30.14
N ALA A 125 -13.89 5.18 -29.36
CA ALA A 125 -14.23 6.49 -29.92
C ALA A 125 -12.99 7.06 -30.65
N PRO A 126 -13.17 7.77 -31.79
CA PRO A 126 -12.06 8.40 -32.51
C PRO A 126 -11.24 9.37 -31.64
N ALA A 127 -11.87 10.05 -30.69
CA ALA A 127 -11.19 10.90 -29.71
C ALA A 127 -10.25 10.11 -28.77
N THR A 128 -10.63 8.87 -28.41
CA THR A 128 -9.78 7.98 -27.60
C THR A 128 -8.58 7.50 -28.39
N ILE A 129 -8.72 7.24 -29.69
CA ILE A 129 -7.59 6.89 -30.56
C ILE A 129 -6.61 8.06 -30.67
N LYS A 130 -7.11 9.29 -30.88
CA LYS A 130 -6.26 10.48 -30.89
C LYS A 130 -5.48 10.66 -29.60
N LEU A 131 -6.09 10.36 -28.45
CA LEU A 131 -5.42 10.43 -27.14
C LEU A 131 -4.32 9.37 -26.99
N ILE A 132 -4.45 8.21 -27.63
CA ILE A 132 -3.44 7.13 -27.58
C ILE A 132 -2.26 7.43 -28.51
N LEU A 133 -2.51 8.12 -29.62
CA LEU A 133 -1.51 8.47 -30.63
C LEU A 133 -0.82 9.83 -30.37
N ALA A 134 -1.30 10.60 -29.38
CA ALA A 134 -0.71 11.87 -28.96
C ALA A 134 0.47 11.64 -28.00
#